data_AF-A0A944A2U9-F1
#
_entry.id   AF-A0A944A2U9-F1
#
_cell.length_a   1.000
_cell.length_b   1.000
_cell.length_c   1.000
_cell.angle_alpha   90.00
_cell.angle_beta   90.00
_cell.angle_gamma   90.00
#
_symmetry.space_group_name_H-M   'P 1'
#
loop_
_entity.id
_entity.type
_entity.pdbx_description
1 polymer ?
#
loop_
_entity_poly.entity_id
_entity_poly.type
_entity_poly.pdbx_seq_one_letter_code
_entity_poly.pdbx_strand_id
1 'polypeptide(L)'
;MKKILMAVVAALVFAAAAFAQSEQATGETITQVDVTDATTKIHFPAEFQFGKWKDAKWNAVWEISSSNIVLSQNDVVVCSFDGKIKNYNVVVGIKGLEISFDCDATKRSYKIVKPISTNTDLELDVVRHDVPDSDPNKHWKTQIIRQ
;
A
#
# COMPACT_ATOMS: atom_id res chain seq x y z
N MET A 1 44.10 -50.09 -18.82
CA MET A 1 42.74 -50.65 -19.06
C MET A 1 41.78 -49.49 -19.32
N LYS A 2 40.96 -49.60 -20.38
CA LYS A 2 39.65 -48.95 -20.65
C LYS A 2 39.58 -47.40 -20.69
N LYS A 3 39.46 -46.81 -21.89
CA LYS A 3 38.24 -46.29 -22.59
C LYS A 3 37.87 -44.85 -22.15
N ILE A 4 38.16 -43.83 -22.97
CA ILE A 4 37.26 -43.21 -23.98
C ILE A 4 35.92 -42.74 -23.36
N LEU A 5 35.62 -41.42 -23.37
CA LEU A 5 34.62 -40.80 -24.26
C LEU A 5 34.25 -39.35 -23.83
N MET A 6 34.45 -38.43 -24.79
CA MET A 6 33.67 -37.22 -25.17
C MET A 6 33.09 -36.24 -24.15
N ALA A 7 33.55 -35.00 -24.33
CA ALA A 7 32.78 -33.76 -24.48
C ALA A 7 31.24 -33.84 -24.33
N VAL A 8 30.71 -33.01 -23.43
CA VAL A 8 29.43 -32.33 -23.62
C VAL A 8 29.69 -30.84 -23.59
N VAL A 9 29.69 -30.24 -24.78
CA VAL A 9 29.49 -28.81 -24.98
C VAL A 9 28.00 -28.56 -24.84
N ALA A 10 27.62 -27.74 -23.86
CA ALA A 10 26.40 -26.95 -23.95
C ALA A 10 26.72 -25.58 -23.36
N ALA A 11 27.10 -24.67 -24.25
CA ALA A 11 27.15 -23.25 -23.96
C ALA A 11 25.72 -22.75 -23.70
N LEU A 12 25.55 -21.99 -22.63
CA LEU A 12 24.62 -20.87 -22.64
C LEU A 12 25.24 -19.72 -21.86
N VAL A 13 25.47 -18.67 -22.62
CA VAL A 13 26.14 -17.42 -22.30
C VAL A 13 25.12 -16.45 -21.72
N PHE A 14 25.64 -15.38 -21.09
CA PHE A 14 25.02 -14.11 -20.72
C PHE A 14 24.44 -14.06 -19.29
N ALA A 15 24.72 -13.05 -18.46
CA ALA A 15 25.64 -11.93 -18.58
C ALA A 15 25.82 -11.26 -17.20
N ALA A 16 27.01 -10.71 -17.01
CA ALA A 16 27.33 -9.43 -16.38
C ALA A 16 26.88 -9.13 -14.93
N ALA A 17 27.88 -9.09 -14.06
CA ALA A 17 27.94 -8.17 -12.95
C ALA A 17 27.67 -6.73 -13.40
N ALA A 18 26.83 -6.01 -12.66
CA ALA A 18 26.81 -4.55 -12.65
C ALA A 18 26.60 -4.09 -11.21
N PHE A 19 27.73 -3.93 -10.51
CA PHE A 19 27.85 -3.03 -9.38
C PHE A 19 27.72 -1.62 -9.94
N ALA A 20 26.66 -0.90 -9.60
CA ALA A 20 26.52 0.51 -9.88
C ALA A 20 26.14 1.22 -8.58
N GLN A 21 27.14 1.87 -8.00
CA GLN A 21 26.99 2.83 -6.92
C GLN A 21 27.26 4.22 -7.50
N SER A 22 26.50 5.18 -6.96
CA SER A 22 26.60 6.65 -7.06
C SER A 22 25.96 7.36 -8.25
N GLU A 23 24.88 8.11 -7.95
CA GLU A 23 24.94 9.57 -8.07
C GLU A 23 24.05 10.21 -7.00
N GLN A 24 24.63 11.13 -6.23
CA GLN A 24 23.95 11.87 -5.15
C GLN A 24 23.02 12.93 -5.75
N ALA A 25 21.77 12.96 -5.29
CA ALA A 25 20.93 14.15 -5.34
C ALA A 25 20.31 14.37 -3.95
N THR A 26 20.94 15.29 -3.21
CA THR A 26 20.30 16.27 -2.31
C THR A 26 19.10 15.81 -1.47
N GLY A 27 19.41 15.40 -0.24
CA GLY A 27 18.66 15.73 0.99
C GLY A 27 17.13 15.72 0.93
N GLU A 28 16.53 14.55 1.10
CA GLU A 28 15.25 14.38 1.79
C GLU A 28 15.28 13.05 2.53
N THR A 29 15.04 13.09 3.84
CA THR A 29 14.91 11.88 4.67
C THR A 29 13.60 11.19 4.30
N ILE A 30 13.64 10.30 3.31
CA ILE A 30 12.54 9.39 3.01
C ILE A 30 12.58 8.29 4.08
N THR A 31 11.70 8.38 5.08
CA THR A 31 11.53 7.30 6.06
C THR A 31 10.67 6.21 5.41
N GLN A 32 11.28 5.36 4.59
CA GLN A 32 10.63 4.14 4.10
C GLN A 32 10.65 3.11 5.24
N VAL A 33 9.49 2.83 5.82
CA VAL A 33 9.32 1.76 6.82
C VAL A 33 8.70 0.56 6.12
N ASP A 34 9.54 -0.31 5.56
CA ASP A 34 9.10 -1.59 5.01
C ASP A 34 8.75 -2.55 6.16
N VAL A 35 7.47 -2.63 6.54
CA VAL A 35 7.02 -3.61 7.53
C VAL A 35 6.57 -4.88 6.82
N THR A 36 7.47 -5.88 6.78
CA THR A 36 7.20 -7.22 6.23
C THR A 36 7.01 -8.21 7.40
N ASP A 37 5.86 -8.18 8.07
CA ASP A 37 5.52 -9.23 9.04
C ASP A 37 4.02 -9.56 9.09
N ALA A 38 3.69 -10.83 9.35
CA ALA A 38 2.34 -11.41 9.23
C ALA A 38 1.31 -10.90 10.26
N THR A 39 1.73 -10.01 11.15
CA THR A 39 0.88 -9.25 12.10
C THR A 39 1.31 -7.79 12.08
N THR A 40 1.37 -7.18 10.90
CA THR A 40 1.75 -5.78 10.76
C THR A 40 0.69 -4.89 11.43
N LYS A 41 1.05 -4.33 12.59
CA LYS A 41 0.30 -3.24 13.20
C LYS A 41 0.44 -2.01 12.33
N ILE A 42 -0.65 -1.30 12.12
CA ILE A 42 -0.66 -0.03 11.39
C ILE A 42 0.13 0.98 12.21
N HIS A 43 1.11 1.63 11.59
CA HIS A 43 1.89 2.69 12.24
C HIS A 43 1.68 4.01 11.49
N PHE A 44 0.84 4.87 12.03
CA PHE A 44 0.65 6.22 11.50
C PHE A 44 1.75 7.15 12.02
N PRO A 45 2.29 8.05 11.18
CA PRO A 45 3.19 9.08 11.65
C PRO A 45 2.45 10.08 12.55
N ALA A 46 3.19 10.77 13.42
CA ALA A 46 2.63 11.55 14.53
C ALA A 46 1.72 12.70 14.08
N GLU A 47 1.92 13.21 12.87
CA GLU A 47 1.15 14.28 12.22
C GLU A 47 -0.13 13.81 11.52
N PHE A 48 -0.40 12.50 11.51
CA PHE A 48 -1.65 11.97 10.98
C PHE A 48 -2.82 12.31 11.91
N GLN A 49 -3.91 12.81 11.33
CA GLN A 49 -5.10 13.16 12.10
C GLN A 49 -6.03 11.95 12.20
N PHE A 50 -6.11 11.36 13.38
CA PHE A 50 -7.08 10.33 13.70
C PHE A 50 -8.51 10.88 13.76
N GLY A 51 -9.48 10.00 13.56
CA GLY A 51 -10.91 10.34 13.66
C GLY A 51 -11.76 9.66 12.60
N LYS A 52 -12.96 10.22 12.40
CA LYS A 52 -13.97 9.72 11.46
C LYS A 52 -13.92 10.50 10.16
N TRP A 53 -13.97 9.77 9.06
CA TRP A 53 -13.88 10.29 7.70
C TRP A 53 -15.03 9.73 6.88
N LYS A 54 -15.89 10.61 6.37
CA LYS A 54 -17.06 10.26 5.58
C LYS A 54 -16.67 10.05 4.12
N ASP A 55 -16.94 8.85 3.62
CA ASP A 55 -16.92 8.52 2.20
C ASP A 55 -18.34 8.70 1.63
N ALA A 56 -18.57 9.82 0.93
CA ALA A 56 -19.85 10.10 0.32
C ALA A 56 -20.19 9.14 -0.83
N LYS A 57 -19.18 8.59 -1.51
CA LYS A 57 -19.36 7.70 -2.66
C LYS A 57 -19.87 6.32 -2.25
N TRP A 58 -19.42 5.83 -1.10
CA TRP A 58 -19.84 4.55 -0.55
C TRP A 58 -20.87 4.66 0.57
N ASN A 59 -21.28 5.89 0.92
CA ASN A 59 -22.09 6.20 2.09
C ASN A 59 -21.56 5.50 3.35
N ALA A 60 -20.25 5.61 3.56
CA ALA A 60 -19.53 4.91 4.60
C ALA A 60 -18.73 5.87 5.48
N VAL A 61 -18.35 5.42 6.66
CA VAL A 61 -17.50 6.13 7.61
C VAL A 61 -16.27 5.29 7.88
N TRP A 62 -15.10 5.88 7.65
CA TRP A 62 -13.80 5.35 7.99
C TRP A 62 -13.36 5.93 9.33
N GLU A 63 -13.25 5.09 10.34
CA GLU A 63 -12.69 5.48 11.63
C GLU A 63 -11.23 5.02 11.69
N ILE A 64 -10.32 5.98 11.70
CA ILE A 64 -8.88 5.75 11.68
C ILE A 64 -8.32 6.07 13.05
N SER A 65 -7.69 5.08 13.68
CA SER A 65 -7.06 5.17 15.00
C SER A 65 -5.60 4.74 14.93
N SER A 66 -4.85 4.91 16.01
CA SER A 66 -3.43 4.55 16.07
C SER A 66 -3.16 3.05 15.90
N SER A 67 -4.15 2.20 16.11
CA SER A 67 -3.98 0.74 16.07
C SER A 67 -4.88 0.03 15.06
N ASN A 68 -5.92 0.70 14.54
CA ASN A 68 -6.92 0.05 13.71
C ASN A 68 -7.60 1.03 12.74
N ILE A 69 -8.13 0.47 11.66
CA ILE A 69 -9.07 1.13 10.76
C ILE A 69 -10.40 0.36 10.85
N VAL A 70 -11.50 1.08 10.98
CA VAL A 70 -12.85 0.51 10.98
C VAL A 70 -13.66 1.17 9.88
N LEU A 71 -14.35 0.36 9.08
CA LEU A 71 -15.29 0.80 8.07
C LEU A 71 -16.70 0.49 8.55
N SER A 72 -17.54 1.52 8.60
CA SER A 72 -18.95 1.42 8.94
C SER A 72 -19.82 1.93 7.80
N GLN A 73 -20.98 1.31 7.59
CA GLN A 73 -21.99 1.76 6.63
C GLN A 73 -23.34 1.78 7.35
N ASN A 74 -24.07 2.89 7.28
CA ASN A 74 -25.33 3.09 8.02
C ASN A 74 -25.19 2.74 9.52
N ASP A 75 -24.11 3.21 10.16
CA ASP A 75 -23.76 2.96 11.56
C ASP A 75 -23.51 1.48 11.94
N VAL A 76 -23.42 0.58 10.95
CA VAL A 76 -23.04 -0.82 11.14
C VAL A 76 -21.59 -1.02 10.73
N VAL A 77 -20.78 -1.62 11.60
CA VAL A 77 -19.40 -2.01 11.26
C VAL A 77 -19.43 -3.11 10.20
N VAL A 78 -18.94 -2.79 9.00
CA VAL A 78 -18.84 -3.75 7.88
C VAL A 78 -17.47 -4.38 7.78
N CYS A 79 -16.42 -3.70 8.25
CA CYS A 79 -15.07 -4.25 8.29
C CYS A 79 -14.24 -3.63 9.43
N SER A 80 -13.48 -4.47 10.12
CA SER A 80 -12.37 -4.05 10.97
C SER A 80 -11.10 -4.67 10.44
N PHE A 81 -10.07 -3.84 10.27
CA PHE A 81 -8.81 -4.21 9.60
C PHE A 81 -7.73 -4.74 10.55
N ASP A 82 -8.01 -4.75 11.87
CA ASP A 82 -7.10 -5.28 12.90
C ASP A 82 -6.68 -6.72 12.60
N GLY A 83 -5.36 -6.95 12.52
CA GLY A 83 -4.77 -8.25 12.19
C GLY A 83 -5.07 -8.78 10.78
N LYS A 84 -5.68 -7.98 9.88
CA LYS A 84 -6.07 -8.42 8.52
C LYS A 84 -5.32 -7.69 7.42
N ILE A 85 -4.44 -6.77 7.78
CA ILE A 85 -3.65 -5.98 6.85
C ILE A 85 -2.39 -6.72 6.41
N LYS A 86 -2.08 -6.62 5.12
CA LYS A 86 -0.84 -7.08 4.48
C LYS A 86 -0.25 -5.98 3.62
N ASN A 87 1.03 -6.13 3.25
CA ASN A 87 1.74 -5.19 2.37
C ASN A 87 1.58 -3.72 2.82
N TYR A 88 1.63 -3.52 4.14
CA TYR A 88 1.49 -2.19 4.71
C TYR A 88 2.71 -1.36 4.36
N ASN A 89 2.46 -0.16 3.85
CA ASN A 89 3.51 0.78 3.52
C ASN A 89 3.07 2.20 3.86
N VAL A 90 4.01 2.99 4.37
CA VAL A 90 3.84 4.41 4.65
C VAL A 90 4.94 5.17 3.95
N VAL A 91 4.54 6.13 3.14
CA VAL A 91 5.45 7.02 2.43
C VAL A 91 5.14 8.45 2.82
N VAL A 92 6.14 9.14 3.34
CA VAL A 92 6.10 10.59 3.58
C VAL A 92 7.03 11.24 2.56
N GLY A 93 6.53 12.21 1.81
CA GLY A 93 7.35 12.94 0.84
C GLY A 93 6.70 14.24 0.37
N ILE A 94 7.24 14.84 -0.69
CA ILE A 94 6.80 16.14 -1.24
C ILE A 94 5.35 16.21 -1.74
N LYS A 95 4.67 15.06 -1.89
CA LYS A 95 3.25 15.01 -2.26
C LYS A 95 2.33 14.87 -1.05
N GLY A 96 2.89 14.56 0.11
CA GLY A 96 2.19 14.39 1.37
C GLY A 96 2.47 13.04 1.98
N LEU A 97 1.50 12.56 2.74
CA LEU A 97 1.56 11.26 3.39
C LEU A 97 0.69 10.28 2.62
N GLU A 98 1.26 9.13 2.27
CA GLU A 98 0.57 8.03 1.64
C GLU A 98 0.64 6.79 2.54
N ILE A 99 -0.49 6.14 2.73
CA ILE A 99 -0.62 4.91 3.51
C ILE A 99 -1.30 3.90 2.62
N SER A 100 -0.63 2.79 2.32
CA SER A 100 -1.20 1.72 1.51
C SER A 100 -1.21 0.40 2.25
N PHE A 101 -2.24 -0.40 2.01
CA PHE A 101 -2.37 -1.74 2.58
C PHE A 101 -3.32 -2.61 1.78
N ASP A 102 -3.12 -3.91 1.90
CA ASP A 102 -4.00 -4.93 1.34
C ASP A 102 -4.82 -5.60 2.44
N CYS A 103 -6.02 -6.04 2.10
CA CYS A 103 -6.86 -6.83 2.99
C CYS A 103 -7.53 -7.96 2.20
N ASP A 104 -7.07 -9.19 2.44
CA ASP A 104 -7.58 -10.41 1.80
C ASP A 104 -9.05 -10.64 2.10
N ALA A 105 -9.50 -10.31 3.31
CA ALA A 105 -10.88 -10.48 3.73
C ALA A 105 -11.84 -9.65 2.87
N THR A 106 -11.39 -8.47 2.43
CA THR A 106 -12.15 -7.60 1.52
C THR A 106 -11.79 -7.78 0.05
N LYS A 107 -10.75 -8.59 -0.25
CA LYS A 107 -10.15 -8.75 -1.58
C LYS A 107 -9.81 -7.41 -2.24
N ARG A 108 -9.22 -6.48 -1.47
CA ARG A 108 -8.94 -5.11 -1.90
C ARG A 108 -7.59 -4.60 -1.43
N SER A 109 -7.00 -3.73 -2.25
CA SER A 109 -5.94 -2.80 -1.84
C SER A 109 -6.53 -1.44 -1.57
N TYR A 110 -6.00 -0.76 -0.57
CA TYR A 110 -6.38 0.57 -0.14
C TYR A 110 -5.16 1.45 -0.14
N LYS A 111 -5.31 2.68 -0.64
CA LYS A 111 -4.31 3.74 -0.50
C LYS A 111 -4.99 5.02 -0.04
N ILE A 112 -4.61 5.48 1.14
CA ILE A 112 -5.05 6.74 1.74
C ILE A 112 -3.96 7.77 1.52
N VAL A 113 -4.30 8.90 0.92
CA VAL A 113 -3.38 10.01 0.66
C VAL A 113 -3.86 11.24 1.41
N LYS A 114 -2.98 11.80 2.24
CA LYS A 114 -3.11 13.13 2.82
C LYS A 114 -2.21 14.08 2.02
N PRO A 115 -2.77 14.87 1.09
CA PRO A 115 -1.99 15.83 0.31
C PRO A 115 -1.38 16.93 1.20
N ILE A 116 -0.31 17.58 0.74
CA ILE A 116 0.31 18.74 1.43
C ILE A 116 -0.57 20.01 1.35
N SER A 117 -1.64 19.98 0.55
CA SER A 117 -2.50 21.14 0.34
C SER A 117 -3.17 21.61 1.65
N THR A 118 -3.66 22.85 1.64
CA THR A 118 -4.45 23.41 2.75
C THR A 118 -5.80 22.73 2.94
N ASN A 119 -6.21 21.83 2.04
CA ASN A 119 -7.42 21.06 2.21
C ASN A 119 -7.15 19.90 3.19
N THR A 120 -8.01 19.75 4.19
CA THR A 120 -7.92 18.70 5.21
C THR A 120 -8.45 17.34 4.75
N ASP A 121 -9.07 17.29 3.58
CA ASP A 121 -9.66 16.06 3.04
C ASP A 121 -8.59 15.02 2.70
N LEU A 122 -8.93 13.73 2.86
CA LEU A 122 -8.09 12.63 2.42
C LEU A 122 -8.60 12.10 1.08
N GLU A 123 -7.67 11.64 0.25
CA GLU A 123 -8.02 10.86 -0.94
C GLU A 123 -7.92 9.38 -0.60
N LEU A 124 -8.94 8.62 -0.98
CA LEU A 124 -8.97 7.17 -0.86
C LEU A 124 -9.00 6.56 -2.26
N ASP A 125 -8.02 5.73 -2.53
CA ASP A 125 -7.91 4.89 -3.72
C ASP A 125 -8.14 3.43 -3.30
N VAL A 126 -9.02 2.74 -4.02
CA VAL A 126 -9.38 1.35 -3.77
C VAL A 126 -9.28 0.54 -5.05
N VAL A 127 -8.58 -0.59 -4.97
CA VAL A 127 -8.46 -1.57 -6.05
C VAL A 127 -9.03 -2.90 -5.59
N ARG A 128 -9.87 -3.52 -6.43
CA ARG A 128 -10.44 -4.85 -6.21
C ARG A 128 -9.61 -5.93 -6.89
N HIS A 129 -9.29 -6.97 -6.13
CA HIS A 129 -8.56 -8.14 -6.60
C HIS A 129 -9.48 -9.26 -7.08
N ASP A 130 -10.78 -9.16 -6.79
CA ASP A 130 -11.78 -10.18 -7.11
C ASP A 130 -12.44 -10.00 -8.48
N VAL A 131 -12.04 -8.97 -9.24
CA VAL A 131 -12.60 -8.67 -10.57
C VAL A 131 -11.52 -8.52 -11.66
N PRO A 132 -11.85 -8.83 -12.92
CA PRO A 132 -10.92 -8.67 -14.05
C PRO A 132 -10.47 -7.23 -14.26
N ASP A 133 -9.28 -7.05 -14.86
CA ASP A 133 -8.74 -5.72 -15.21
C ASP A 133 -9.63 -4.90 -16.13
N SER A 134 -10.46 -5.56 -16.94
CA SER A 134 -11.41 -4.91 -17.83
C SER A 134 -12.66 -4.36 -17.13
N ASP A 135 -12.88 -4.65 -15.85
CA ASP A 135 -14.05 -4.15 -15.12
C ASP A 135 -13.86 -2.66 -14.78
N PRO A 136 -14.76 -1.76 -15.24
CA PRO A 136 -14.65 -0.33 -14.94
C PRO A 136 -14.78 -0.01 -13.44
N ASN A 137 -15.27 -0.95 -12.63
CA ASN A 137 -15.40 -0.82 -11.17
C ASN A 137 -14.25 -1.49 -10.42
N LYS A 138 -13.21 -1.98 -11.11
CA LYS A 138 -12.03 -2.56 -10.46
C LYS A 138 -11.30 -1.55 -9.59
N HIS A 139 -11.19 -0.32 -10.07
CA HIS A 139 -10.43 0.74 -9.44
C HIS A 139 -11.30 1.97 -9.29
N TRP A 140 -11.31 2.55 -8.09
CA TRP A 140 -11.92 3.86 -7.92
C TRP A 140 -11.16 4.71 -6.92
N LYS A 141 -11.30 6.02 -7.13
CA LYS A 141 -10.89 7.05 -6.18
C LYS A 141 -12.10 7.77 -5.63
N THR A 142 -11.97 8.28 -4.42
CA THR A 142 -12.96 9.12 -3.73
C THR A 142 -12.25 10.05 -2.76
N GLN A 143 -12.90 11.16 -2.41
CA GLN A 143 -12.47 12.00 -1.30
C GLN A 143 -13.25 11.58 -0.06
N ILE A 144 -12.54 11.41 1.06
CA ILE A 144 -13.15 11.19 2.36
C ILE A 144 -12.94 12.43 3.22
N ILE A 145 -14.04 12.96 3.74
CA ILE A 145 -14.11 14.27 4.39
C ILE A 145 -14.19 14.05 5.90
N ARG A 146 -13.44 14.83 6.67
CA ARG A 146 -13.49 14.73 8.14
C ARG A 146 -14.89 15.04 8.66
N GLN A 147 -15.39 14.20 9.58
CA GLN A 147 -16.64 14.45 10.31
C GLN A 147 -16.41 15.26 11.59
#